data_AF-A0A7X6YR99-F1
#
_entry.id   AF-A0A7X6YR99-F1
#
_cell.length_a   1.000
_cell.length_b   1.000
_cell.length_c   1.000
_cell.angle_alpha   90.00
_cell.angle_beta   90.00
_cell.angle_gamma   90.00
#
_symmetry.space_group_name_H-M   'P 1'
#
loop_
_entity.id
_entity.type
_entity.pdbx_description
1 polymer ?
#
loop_
_entity_poly.entity_id
_entity_poly.type
_entity_poly.pdbx_seq_one_letter_code
_entity_poly.pdbx_strand_id
1 'polypeptide(L)'
;MNRRFKLVNIAFIFIIFVLILIRLNVETTFIWDLMIIILSAIFIIFFIYTRLALWYYKQIIKYFIKEEYEEVILRSKKYFKYFPKWLIGEYIYLSLGVTYFMLDNKPELLTYLNKINSERLLATKYYWLILYHLINNEYSEAKNFYVEYSNYQNSENYPTYNYILTTIFSILEDETINKTEKIDELLKIITNKKIRSYLESLK
;
A
#
# COMPACT_ATOMS: atom_id res chain seq x y z
N MET A 1 14.38 1.09 22.18
CA MET A 1 14.37 -0.29 22.73
C MET A 1 13.81 -1.26 21.68
N ASN A 2 14.66 -2.10 21.11
CA ASN A 2 14.44 -2.80 19.84
C ASN A 2 13.36 -3.92 19.97
N ARG A 3 12.43 -4.06 19.01
CA ARG A 3 11.27 -5.01 19.10
C ARG A 3 11.68 -6.47 19.33
N ARG A 4 12.86 -6.88 18.85
CA ARG A 4 13.44 -8.21 19.09
C ARG A 4 13.66 -8.48 20.58
N PHE A 5 14.06 -7.48 21.37
CA PHE A 5 14.19 -7.61 22.82
C PHE A 5 12.84 -7.82 23.53
N LYS A 6 11.74 -7.25 23.03
CA LYS A 6 10.42 -7.44 23.65
C LYS A 6 9.89 -8.87 23.48
N LEU A 7 10.05 -9.45 22.30
CA LEU A 7 9.64 -10.85 22.03
C LEU A 7 10.50 -11.85 22.80
N VAL A 8 11.81 -11.63 22.86
CA VAL A 8 12.72 -12.46 23.67
C VAL A 8 12.36 -12.37 25.15
N ASN A 9 12.02 -11.19 25.67
CA ASN A 9 11.62 -11.04 27.06
C ASN A 9 10.27 -11.73 27.37
N ILE A 10 9.30 -11.68 26.45
CA ILE A 10 8.01 -12.38 26.61
C ILE A 10 8.23 -13.90 26.60
N ALA A 11 9.04 -14.42 25.67
CA ALA A 11 9.38 -15.83 25.62
C ALA A 11 10.14 -16.28 26.87
N PHE A 12 11.07 -15.46 27.38
CA PHE A 12 11.82 -15.73 28.60
C PHE A 12 10.94 -15.77 29.85
N ILE A 13 10.00 -14.82 30.00
CA ILE A 13 9.01 -14.83 31.09
C ILE A 13 8.13 -16.08 31.01
N PHE A 14 7.71 -16.49 29.81
CA PHE A 14 6.91 -17.69 29.60
C PHE A 14 7.67 -18.97 29.98
N ILE A 15 8.96 -19.07 29.60
CA ILE A 15 9.82 -20.20 29.99
C ILE A 15 9.98 -20.27 31.51
N ILE A 16 10.22 -19.14 32.18
CA ILE A 16 10.33 -19.10 33.65
C ILE A 16 9.02 -19.53 34.32
N PHE A 17 7.87 -19.09 33.80
CA PHE A 17 6.57 -19.49 34.32
C PHE A 17 6.34 -21.00 34.22
N VAL A 18 6.66 -21.61 33.08
CA VAL A 18 6.58 -23.06 32.88
C VAL A 18 7.52 -23.81 33.84
N LEU A 19 8.75 -23.32 34.03
CA LEU A 19 9.71 -23.92 34.97
C LEU A 19 9.24 -23.85 36.43
N ILE A 20 8.55 -22.77 36.82
CA ILE A 20 7.93 -22.64 38.16
C ILE A 20 6.82 -23.67 38.33
N LEU A 21 5.95 -23.87 37.33
CA LEU A 21 4.87 -24.86 37.38
C LEU A 21 5.42 -26.29 37.51
N ILE A 22 6.50 -26.62 36.79
CA ILE A 22 7.19 -27.91 36.91
C ILE A 22 7.76 -28.09 38.32
N ARG A 23 8.41 -27.05 38.88
CA ARG A 23 8.97 -27.09 40.25
C ARG A 23 7.89 -27.27 41.32
N LEU A 24 6.66 -26.84 41.07
CA LEU A 24 5.52 -27.00 41.97
C LEU A 24 4.82 -28.36 41.85
N ASN A 25 5.36 -29.32 41.10
CA ASN A 25 4.77 -30.65 40.87
C ASN A 25 3.32 -30.60 40.33
N VAL A 26 2.99 -29.56 39.56
CA VAL A 26 1.70 -29.50 38.86
C VAL A 26 1.67 -30.62 37.82
N GLU A 27 0.55 -31.36 37.75
CA GLU A 27 0.41 -32.46 36.79
C GLU A 27 0.71 -32.00 35.37
N THR A 28 1.53 -32.76 34.65
CA THR A 28 1.95 -32.43 33.29
C THR A 28 0.77 -32.31 32.33
N THR A 29 -0.28 -33.11 32.52
CA THR A 29 -1.56 -33.00 31.80
C THR A 29 -2.20 -31.62 31.97
N PHE A 30 -2.27 -31.11 33.20
CA PHE A 30 -2.80 -29.77 33.48
C PHE A 30 -1.96 -28.67 32.83
N ILE A 31 -0.63 -28.80 32.80
CA ILE A 31 0.26 -27.84 32.12
C ILE A 31 -0.03 -27.82 30.62
N TRP A 32 -0.20 -28.99 29.98
CA TRP A 32 -0.54 -29.09 28.56
C TRP A 32 -1.92 -28.51 28.24
N ASP A 33 -2.93 -28.79 29.06
CA ASP A 33 -4.28 -28.23 28.90
C ASP A 33 -4.27 -26.70 29.00
N LEU A 34 -3.53 -26.16 29.97
CA LEU A 34 -3.34 -24.71 30.12
C LEU A 34 -2.64 -24.10 28.90
N MET A 35 -1.61 -24.75 28.36
CA MET A 35 -0.92 -24.30 27.16
C MET A 35 -1.85 -24.25 25.94
N ILE A 36 -2.70 -25.27 25.76
CA ILE A 36 -3.68 -25.32 24.67
C ILE A 36 -4.65 -24.14 24.80
N ILE A 37 -5.21 -23.90 26.00
CA ILE A 37 -6.14 -22.78 26.25
C ILE A 37 -5.49 -21.43 25.91
N ILE A 38 -4.25 -21.21 26.35
CA ILE A 38 -3.51 -19.96 26.07
C ILE A 38 -3.28 -19.79 24.57
N LEU A 39 -2.83 -20.83 23.87
CA LEU A 39 -2.60 -20.78 22.43
C LEU A 39 -3.91 -20.54 21.65
N SER A 40 -5.00 -21.19 22.04
CA SER A 40 -6.32 -20.96 21.46
C SER A 40 -6.78 -19.50 21.68
N ALA A 41 -6.59 -18.95 22.88
CA ALA A 41 -6.93 -17.56 23.17
C ALA A 41 -6.12 -16.57 22.30
N ILE A 42 -4.81 -16.79 22.16
CA ILE A 42 -3.94 -15.99 21.28
C ILE A 42 -4.45 -16.05 19.83
N PHE A 43 -4.82 -17.23 19.34
CA PHE A 43 -5.32 -17.41 17.99
C PHE A 43 -6.66 -16.71 17.75
N ILE A 44 -7.59 -16.80 18.71
CA ILE A 44 -8.88 -16.09 18.65
C ILE A 44 -8.66 -14.57 18.62
N ILE A 45 -7.79 -14.05 19.48
CA ILE A 45 -7.45 -12.61 19.51
C ILE A 45 -6.86 -12.18 18.17
N PHE A 46 -5.91 -12.95 17.62
CA PHE A 46 -5.31 -12.67 16.32
C PHE A 46 -6.34 -12.69 15.18
N PHE A 47 -7.30 -13.61 15.22
CA PHE A 47 -8.38 -13.70 14.23
C PHE A 47 -9.31 -12.49 14.28
N ILE A 48 -9.77 -12.10 15.48
CA ILE A 48 -10.60 -10.90 15.68
C ILE A 48 -9.84 -9.66 15.20
N TYR A 49 -8.56 -9.57 15.57
CA TYR A 49 -7.68 -8.47 15.19
C TYR A 49 -7.54 -8.34 13.66
N THR A 50 -7.30 -9.45 12.97
CA THR A 50 -7.17 -9.50 11.50
C THR A 50 -8.48 -9.13 10.81
N ARG A 51 -9.63 -9.61 11.33
CA ARG A 51 -10.95 -9.23 10.80
C ARG A 51 -11.22 -7.74 10.97
N LEU A 52 -10.85 -7.16 12.10
CA LEU A 52 -11.01 -5.71 12.34
C LEU A 52 -10.14 -4.89 11.37
N ALA A 53 -8.89 -5.32 11.14
CA ALA A 53 -8.00 -4.68 10.17
C ALA A 53 -8.59 -4.70 8.75
N LEU A 54 -9.09 -5.87 8.32
CA LEU A 54 -9.76 -6.04 7.03
C LEU A 54 -11.03 -5.18 6.91
N TRP A 55 -11.80 -5.07 8.00
CA TRP A 55 -13.00 -4.23 8.01
C TRP A 55 -12.67 -2.75 7.79
N TYR A 56 -11.65 -2.22 8.48
CA TYR A 56 -11.17 -0.85 8.24
C TYR A 56 -10.70 -0.65 6.80
N TYR A 57 -9.92 -1.60 6.27
CA TYR A 57 -9.46 -1.55 4.89
C TYR A 57 -10.62 -1.48 3.89
N LYS A 58 -11.65 -2.32 4.06
CA LYS A 58 -12.85 -2.29 3.21
C LYS A 58 -13.55 -0.94 3.24
N GLN A 59 -13.62 -0.28 4.41
CA GLN A 59 -14.19 1.07 4.51
C GLN A 59 -13.34 2.09 3.74
N ILE A 60 -12.01 2.04 3.89
CA ILE A 60 -11.08 2.92 3.18
C ILE A 60 -11.28 2.80 1.66
N ILE A 61 -11.30 1.59 1.13
CA ILE A 61 -11.52 1.35 -0.31
C ILE A 61 -12.91 1.79 -0.76
N LYS A 62 -13.96 1.56 0.04
CA LYS A 62 -15.31 2.02 -0.26
C LYS A 62 -15.37 3.54 -0.45
N TYR A 63 -14.75 4.31 0.45
CA TYR A 63 -14.71 5.78 0.34
C TYR A 63 -13.79 6.24 -0.79
N PHE A 64 -12.69 5.52 -1.03
CA PHE A 64 -11.77 5.81 -2.13
C PHE A 64 -12.46 5.69 -3.50
N ILE A 65 -13.23 4.62 -3.73
CA ILE A 65 -13.99 4.43 -4.98
C ILE A 65 -15.05 5.52 -5.17
N LYS A 66 -15.60 6.05 -4.08
CA LYS A 66 -16.57 7.16 -4.09
C LYS A 66 -15.92 8.54 -4.19
N GLU A 67 -14.59 8.60 -4.24
CA GLU A 67 -13.82 9.85 -4.23
C GLU A 67 -14.07 10.72 -2.97
N GLU A 68 -14.52 10.11 -1.86
CA GLU A 68 -14.70 10.77 -0.56
C GLU A 68 -13.34 10.85 0.16
N TYR A 69 -12.41 11.64 -0.39
CA TYR A 69 -11.00 11.69 -0.01
C TYR A 69 -10.73 12.05 1.46
N GLU A 70 -11.53 12.94 2.05
CA GLU A 70 -11.41 13.29 3.47
C GLU A 70 -11.71 12.09 4.39
N GLU A 71 -12.73 11.30 4.05
CA GLU A 71 -13.03 10.06 4.78
C GLU A 71 -11.93 9.01 4.58
N VAL A 72 -11.36 8.90 3.38
CA VAL A 72 -10.18 8.04 3.14
C VAL A 72 -9.05 8.39 4.10
N ILE A 73 -8.73 9.67 4.23
CA ILE A 73 -7.68 10.17 5.14
C ILE A 73 -8.04 9.87 6.59
N LEU A 74 -9.26 10.20 7.03
CA LEU A 74 -9.72 10.00 8.40
C LEU A 74 -9.66 8.51 8.81
N ARG A 75 -10.18 7.62 7.96
CA ARG A 75 -10.22 6.17 8.21
C ARG A 75 -8.83 5.55 8.18
N SER A 76 -7.96 6.00 7.28
CA SER A 76 -6.58 5.53 7.21
C SER A 76 -5.77 5.96 8.44
N LYS A 77 -5.93 7.19 8.91
CA LYS A 77 -5.33 7.65 10.19
C LYS A 77 -5.82 6.81 11.37
N LYS A 78 -7.13 6.50 11.43
CA LYS A 78 -7.69 5.59 12.45
C LYS A 78 -7.09 4.19 12.33
N TYR A 79 -6.93 3.65 11.12
CA TYR A 79 -6.28 2.35 10.92
C TYR A 79 -4.86 2.34 11.51
N PHE A 80 -4.00 3.29 11.13
CA PHE A 80 -2.62 3.31 11.61
C PHE A 80 -2.46 3.62 13.10
N LYS A 81 -3.51 4.14 13.76
CA LYS A 81 -3.55 4.27 15.22
C LYS A 81 -3.63 2.90 15.92
N TYR A 82 -4.32 1.92 15.33
CA TYR A 82 -4.61 0.64 15.96
C TYR A 82 -3.83 -0.53 15.35
N PHE A 83 -3.46 -0.45 14.07
CA PHE A 83 -2.83 -1.54 13.33
C PHE A 83 -1.40 -1.18 12.91
N PRO A 84 -0.46 -2.14 12.98
CA PRO A 84 0.90 -1.91 12.57
C PRO A 84 1.01 -1.89 11.05
N LYS A 85 2.14 -1.35 10.58
CA LYS A 85 2.39 -1.08 9.15
C LYS A 85 2.56 -2.34 8.29
N TRP A 86 3.02 -3.44 8.89
CA TRP A 86 3.22 -4.74 8.24
C TRP A 86 1.87 -5.47 8.25
N LEU A 87 1.18 -5.51 7.10
CA LEU A 87 -0.07 -6.22 6.73
C LEU A 87 -0.62 -5.45 5.50
N ILE A 88 -1.88 -5.06 5.49
CA ILE A 88 -2.54 -4.25 4.44
C ILE A 88 -2.06 -2.77 4.48
N GLY A 89 -1.14 -2.44 5.39
CA GLY A 89 -0.67 -1.08 5.61
C GLY A 89 -0.06 -0.42 4.37
N GLU A 90 0.69 -1.15 3.55
CA GLU A 90 1.26 -0.59 2.31
C GLU A 90 0.20 -0.30 1.26
N TYR A 91 -0.86 -1.11 1.16
CA TYR A 91 -2.02 -0.80 0.31
C TYR A 91 -2.73 0.47 0.79
N ILE A 92 -2.84 0.68 2.10
CA ILE A 92 -3.42 1.90 2.66
C ILE A 92 -2.49 3.11 2.41
N TYR A 93 -1.17 2.94 2.47
CA TYR A 93 -0.23 3.99 2.06
C TYR A 93 -0.37 4.32 0.59
N LEU A 94 -0.56 3.32 -0.27
CA LEU A 94 -0.84 3.55 -1.68
C LEU A 94 -2.15 4.32 -1.85
N SER A 95 -3.26 3.89 -1.22
CA SER A 95 -4.53 4.62 -1.27
C SER A 95 -4.40 6.06 -0.79
N LEU A 96 -3.64 6.31 0.28
CA LEU A 96 -3.35 7.67 0.74
C LEU A 96 -2.51 8.46 -0.26
N GLY A 97 -1.46 7.87 -0.83
CA GLY A 97 -0.63 8.51 -1.86
C GLY A 97 -1.47 8.94 -3.06
N VAL A 98 -2.34 8.07 -3.55
CA VAL A 98 -3.28 8.40 -4.64
C VAL A 98 -4.32 9.44 -4.20
N THR A 99 -4.80 9.37 -2.96
CA THR A 99 -5.72 10.38 -2.43
C THR A 99 -5.07 11.77 -2.43
N TYR A 100 -3.82 11.90 -1.98
CA TYR A 100 -3.12 13.18 -1.99
C TYR A 100 -2.67 13.62 -3.38
N PHE A 101 -2.51 12.69 -4.34
CA PHE A 101 -2.40 13.02 -5.77
C PHE A 101 -3.67 13.75 -6.26
N MET A 102 -4.86 13.25 -5.89
CA MET A 102 -6.13 13.89 -6.28
C MET A 102 -6.32 15.26 -5.63
N LEU A 103 -5.77 15.45 -4.42
CA LEU A 103 -5.86 16.70 -3.66
C LEU A 103 -4.71 17.70 -3.94
N ASP A 104 -3.84 17.44 -4.93
CA ASP A 104 -2.69 18.30 -5.27
C ASP A 104 -1.72 18.58 -4.10
N ASN A 105 -1.58 17.62 -3.18
CA ASN A 105 -0.69 17.76 -2.02
C ASN A 105 0.60 16.95 -2.21
N LYS A 106 1.61 17.56 -2.85
CA LYS A 106 2.94 16.95 -3.12
C LYS A 106 3.61 16.39 -1.85
N PRO A 107 3.72 17.15 -0.74
CA PRO A 107 4.42 16.67 0.45
C PRO A 107 3.80 15.39 1.02
N GLU A 108 2.48 15.33 1.14
CA GLU A 108 1.79 14.15 1.69
C GLU A 108 1.82 12.97 0.71
N LEU A 109 1.66 13.22 -0.60
CA LEU A 109 1.83 12.19 -1.64
C LEU A 109 3.18 11.48 -1.50
N LEU A 110 4.28 12.24 -1.46
CA LEU A 110 5.63 11.70 -1.33
C LEU A 110 5.79 10.99 0.02
N THR A 111 5.26 11.57 1.10
CA THR A 111 5.31 10.99 2.44
C THR A 111 4.69 9.60 2.52
N TYR A 112 3.58 9.34 1.81
CA TYR A 112 2.94 8.02 1.84
C TYR A 112 3.50 7.07 0.80
N LEU A 113 3.78 7.52 -0.43
CA LEU A 113 4.37 6.66 -1.45
C LEU A 113 5.78 6.17 -1.06
N ASN A 114 6.58 6.98 -0.36
CA ASN A 114 7.89 6.57 0.14
C ASN A 114 7.86 5.53 1.28
N LYS A 115 6.68 5.25 1.85
CA LYS A 115 6.53 4.17 2.86
C LYS A 115 6.30 2.80 2.24
N ILE A 116 6.12 2.72 0.93
CA ILE A 116 5.92 1.48 0.17
C ILE A 116 7.29 0.92 -0.20
N ASN A 117 7.58 -0.30 0.27
CA ASN A 117 8.83 -1.00 -0.01
C ASN A 117 8.61 -2.42 -0.56
N SER A 118 7.39 -2.96 -0.54
CA SER A 118 7.12 -4.25 -1.16
C SER A 118 7.28 -4.18 -2.68
N GLU A 119 8.09 -5.09 -3.24
CA GLU A 119 8.31 -5.22 -4.68
C GLU A 119 7.01 -5.32 -5.50
N ARG A 120 5.96 -5.90 -4.91
CA ARG A 120 4.63 -6.01 -5.52
C ARG A 120 3.96 -4.66 -5.77
N LEU A 121 4.28 -3.66 -4.94
CA LEU A 121 3.68 -2.33 -4.99
C LEU A 121 4.60 -1.27 -5.57
N LEU A 122 5.89 -1.58 -5.80
CA LEU A 122 6.86 -0.61 -6.34
C LEU A 122 6.48 -0.12 -7.74
N ALA A 123 6.03 -1.00 -8.63
CA ALA A 123 5.57 -0.60 -9.97
C ALA A 123 4.41 0.41 -9.86
N THR A 124 3.43 0.14 -8.99
CA THR A 124 2.29 1.04 -8.80
C THR A 124 2.69 2.35 -8.13
N LYS A 125 3.62 2.32 -7.16
CA LYS A 125 4.21 3.51 -6.55
C LYS A 125 4.83 4.42 -7.62
N TYR A 126 5.69 3.86 -8.47
CA TYR A 126 6.36 4.64 -9.51
C TYR A 126 5.39 5.13 -10.58
N TYR A 127 4.39 4.33 -10.97
CA TYR A 127 3.31 4.78 -11.86
C TYR A 127 2.67 6.09 -11.39
N TRP A 128 2.29 6.19 -10.11
CA TRP A 128 1.69 7.41 -9.57
C TRP A 128 2.67 8.58 -9.45
N LEU A 129 3.95 8.31 -9.16
CA LEU A 129 4.98 9.36 -9.17
C LEU A 129 5.20 9.91 -10.58
N ILE A 130 5.28 9.04 -11.59
CA ILE A 130 5.44 9.44 -12.99
C ILE A 130 4.27 10.32 -13.43
N LEU A 131 3.03 9.89 -13.19
CA LEU A 131 1.84 10.68 -13.52
C LEU A 131 1.81 12.02 -12.78
N TYR A 132 2.20 12.05 -11.51
CA TYR A 132 2.29 13.31 -10.77
C TYR A 132 3.25 14.28 -11.45
N HIS A 133 4.46 13.83 -11.81
CA HIS A 133 5.45 14.67 -12.46
C HIS A 133 5.01 15.11 -13.87
N LEU A 134 4.43 14.21 -14.67
CA LEU A 134 3.91 14.52 -15.99
C LEU A 134 2.84 15.62 -15.97
N ILE A 135 1.86 15.52 -15.07
CA ILE A 135 0.78 16.51 -14.95
C ILE A 135 1.30 17.89 -14.51
N ASN A 136 2.41 17.91 -13.76
CA ASN A 136 3.06 19.15 -13.34
C ASN A 136 4.13 19.65 -14.34
N ASN A 137 4.22 19.07 -15.54
CA ASN A 137 5.23 19.37 -16.56
C ASN A 137 6.68 19.16 -16.09
N GLU A 138 6.90 18.33 -15.08
CA GLU A 138 8.20 17.94 -14.52
C GLU A 138 8.74 16.71 -15.30
N TYR A 139 9.01 16.88 -16.61
CA TYR A 139 9.30 15.76 -17.52
C TYR A 139 10.60 15.00 -17.17
N SER A 140 11.63 15.71 -16.70
CA SER A 140 12.92 15.09 -16.34
C SER A 140 12.75 14.13 -15.16
N GLU A 141 12.01 14.55 -14.15
CA GLU A 141 11.68 13.74 -12.97
C GLU A 141 10.80 12.55 -13.35
N ALA A 142 9.80 12.75 -14.22
CA ALA A 142 8.98 11.67 -14.74
C ALA A 142 9.83 10.58 -15.43
N LYS A 143 10.81 10.98 -16.25
CA LYS A 143 11.75 10.05 -16.89
C LYS A 143 12.59 9.27 -15.88
N ASN A 144 13.12 9.95 -14.85
CA ASN A 144 13.91 9.29 -13.82
C ASN A 144 13.10 8.21 -13.10
N PHE A 145 11.84 8.49 -12.76
CA PHE A 145 10.97 7.48 -12.16
C PHE A 145 10.53 6.39 -13.15
N TYR A 146 10.49 6.67 -14.45
CA TYR A 146 10.20 5.65 -15.47
C TYR A 146 11.32 4.60 -15.59
N VAL A 147 12.57 5.01 -15.41
CA VAL A 147 13.71 4.07 -15.32
C VAL A 147 13.53 3.15 -14.11
N GLU A 148 13.20 3.71 -12.94
CA GLU A 148 12.91 2.93 -11.74
C GLU A 148 11.72 1.97 -11.95
N TYR A 149 10.63 2.46 -12.55
CA TYR A 149 9.46 1.65 -12.89
C TYR A 149 9.83 0.44 -13.77
N SER A 150 10.69 0.63 -14.76
CA SER A 150 11.10 -0.41 -15.71
C SER A 150 11.80 -1.60 -15.03
N ASN A 151 12.43 -1.38 -13.87
CA ASN A 151 13.04 -2.45 -13.06
C ASN A 151 11.99 -3.35 -12.38
N TYR A 152 10.75 -2.87 -12.21
CA TYR A 152 9.68 -3.55 -11.48
C TYR A 152 8.46 -3.90 -12.33
N GLN A 153 8.43 -3.52 -13.61
CA GLN A 153 7.27 -3.71 -14.50
C GLN A 153 6.81 -5.17 -14.67
N ASN A 154 7.65 -6.15 -14.32
CA ASN A 154 7.36 -7.58 -14.38
C ASN A 154 6.92 -8.19 -13.03
N SER A 155 6.93 -7.45 -11.92
CA SER A 155 6.78 -8.02 -10.57
C SER A 155 5.35 -8.46 -10.24
N GLU A 156 4.35 -7.85 -10.86
CA GLU A 156 2.97 -8.30 -10.94
C GLU A 156 2.46 -7.78 -12.30
N ASN A 157 1.78 -8.61 -13.10
CA ASN A 157 1.27 -8.24 -14.42
C ASN A 157 0.41 -6.96 -14.36
N TYR A 158 1.00 -5.78 -14.56
CA TYR A 158 0.31 -4.50 -14.75
C TYR A 158 0.38 -4.05 -16.23
N PRO A 159 -0.10 -4.87 -17.20
CA PRO A 159 -0.01 -4.55 -18.62
C PRO A 159 -0.69 -3.22 -18.93
N THR A 160 -1.74 -2.86 -18.19
CA THR A 160 -2.44 -1.59 -18.32
C THR A 160 -1.57 -0.40 -17.95
N TYR A 161 -0.86 -0.43 -16.81
CA TYR A 161 0.03 0.68 -16.42
C TYR A 161 1.19 0.82 -17.38
N ASN A 162 1.78 -0.31 -17.79
CA ASN A 162 2.86 -0.30 -18.76
C ASN A 162 2.41 0.29 -20.11
N TYR A 163 1.25 -0.16 -20.61
CA TYR A 163 0.66 0.37 -21.84
C TYR A 163 0.38 1.87 -21.74
N ILE A 164 -0.18 2.34 -20.62
CA ILE A 164 -0.45 3.77 -20.41
C ILE A 164 0.86 4.57 -20.46
N LEU A 165 1.86 4.20 -19.67
CA LEU A 165 3.11 4.97 -19.57
C LEU A 165 3.90 4.94 -20.89
N THR A 166 4.06 3.76 -21.50
CA THR A 166 4.76 3.62 -22.79
C THR A 166 4.10 4.47 -23.87
N THR A 167 2.76 4.46 -23.95
CA THR A 167 2.02 5.27 -24.92
C THR A 167 2.18 6.76 -24.65
N ILE A 168 2.07 7.21 -23.39
CA ILE A 168 2.28 8.62 -23.04
C ILE A 168 3.69 9.08 -23.43
N PHE A 169 4.73 8.33 -23.06
CA PHE A 169 6.11 8.69 -23.44
C PHE A 169 6.29 8.70 -24.96
N SER A 170 5.70 7.76 -25.71
CA SER A 170 5.77 7.80 -27.17
C SER A 170 5.11 9.04 -27.78
N ILE A 171 3.98 9.50 -27.24
CA ILE A 171 3.30 10.74 -27.69
C ILE A 171 4.18 11.98 -27.44
N LEU A 172 4.90 11.98 -26.32
CA LEU A 172 5.75 13.10 -25.90
C LEU A 172 7.08 13.15 -26.67
N GLU A 173 7.59 12.02 -27.15
CA GLU A 173 8.92 11.92 -27.77
C GLU A 173 8.92 11.79 -29.29
N ASP A 174 7.89 11.17 -29.87
CA ASP A 174 7.84 10.87 -31.29
C ASP A 174 6.86 11.81 -32.02
N GLU A 175 7.41 12.67 -32.86
CA GLU A 175 6.65 13.61 -33.69
C GLU A 175 5.91 12.93 -34.85
N THR A 176 6.25 11.69 -35.18
CA THR A 176 5.65 10.94 -36.30
C THR A 176 4.41 10.14 -35.91
N ILE A 177 4.15 9.98 -34.61
CA ILE A 177 2.99 9.25 -34.10
C ILE A 177 1.70 10.06 -34.29
N ASN A 178 0.62 9.36 -34.63
CA ASN A 178 -0.74 9.92 -34.60
C ASN A 178 -1.20 10.16 -33.14
N LYS A 179 -0.80 11.32 -32.59
CA LYS A 179 -1.05 11.68 -31.17
C LYS A 179 -2.52 11.63 -30.81
N THR A 180 -3.38 12.18 -31.65
CA THR A 180 -4.84 12.24 -31.41
C THR A 180 -5.44 10.85 -31.23
N GLU A 181 -5.11 9.92 -32.13
CA GLU A 181 -5.60 8.54 -32.07
C GLU A 181 -5.12 7.83 -30.79
N LYS A 182 -3.84 7.98 -30.44
CA LYS A 182 -3.28 7.37 -29.22
C LYS A 182 -3.87 7.96 -27.94
N ILE A 183 -4.11 9.27 -27.91
CA ILE A 183 -4.79 9.90 -26.79
C ILE A 183 -6.23 9.38 -26.68
N ASP A 184 -6.96 9.26 -27.79
CA ASP A 184 -8.32 8.72 -27.81
C ASP A 184 -8.39 7.25 -27.35
N GLU A 185 -7.38 6.43 -27.68
CA GLU A 185 -7.22 5.08 -27.14
C GLU A 185 -7.06 5.10 -25.61
N LEU A 186 -6.16 5.94 -25.09
CA LEU A 186 -5.91 6.06 -23.65
C LEU A 186 -7.14 6.55 -22.88
N LEU A 187 -7.89 7.51 -23.44
CA LEU A 187 -9.12 8.04 -22.85
C LEU A 187 -10.24 7.00 -22.72
N LYS A 188 -10.19 5.87 -23.44
CA LYS A 188 -11.16 4.76 -23.25
C LYS A 188 -10.88 3.96 -21.99
N ILE A 189 -9.63 3.92 -21.54
CA ILE A 189 -9.19 3.09 -20.39
C ILE A 189 -9.15 3.93 -19.11
N ILE A 190 -8.73 5.19 -19.22
CA ILE A 190 -8.53 6.06 -18.06
C ILE A 190 -9.83 6.76 -17.69
N THR A 191 -10.33 6.43 -16.51
CA THR A 191 -11.55 7.03 -15.94
C THR A 191 -11.26 8.22 -15.05
N ASN A 192 -10.02 8.35 -14.54
CA ASN A 192 -9.68 9.43 -13.62
C ASN A 192 -9.69 10.79 -14.31
N LYS A 193 -10.55 11.71 -13.84
CA LYS A 193 -10.75 13.05 -14.44
C LYS A 193 -9.46 13.86 -14.60
N LYS A 194 -8.56 13.80 -13.61
CA LYS A 194 -7.33 14.58 -13.61
C LYS A 194 -6.34 14.08 -14.68
N ILE A 195 -6.16 12.77 -14.78
CA ILE A 195 -5.32 12.18 -15.83
C ILE A 195 -5.96 12.40 -17.21
N ARG A 196 -7.29 12.29 -17.34
CA ARG A 196 -7.99 12.58 -18.60
C ARG A 196 -7.76 14.02 -19.07
N SER A 197 -7.91 15.00 -18.17
CA SER A 197 -7.67 16.41 -18.49
C SER A 197 -6.25 16.67 -18.97
N TYR A 198 -5.26 15.98 -18.39
CA TYR A 198 -3.88 16.04 -18.86
C TYR A 198 -3.73 15.45 -20.26
N LEU A 199 -4.27 14.25 -20.50
CA LEU A 199 -4.22 13.63 -21.83
C LEU A 199 -4.90 14.48 -22.90
N GLU A 200 -6.03 15.11 -22.58
CA GLU A 200 -6.71 16.04 -23.49
C GLU A 200 -5.86 17.27 -23.80
N SER A 201 -5.03 17.74 -22.86
CA SER A 201 -4.10 18.85 -23.09
C SER A 201 -2.91 18.52 -23.98
N LEU A 202 -2.66 17.22 -24.25
CA LEU A 202 -1.60 16.76 -25.15
C LEU A 202 -2.06 16.63 -26.61
N LYS A 203 -3.36 16.81 -26.89
CA LYS A 203 -3.91 16.83 -28.26
C LYS A 203 -3.50 18.10 -28.99
#